data_AF-A0A6J6PMA9-F1
#
_entry.id   AF-A0A6J6PMA9-F1
#
_cell.length_a   1.000
_cell.length_b   1.000
_cell.length_c   1.000
_cell.angle_alpha   90.00
_cell.angle_beta   90.00
_cell.angle_gamma   90.00
#
_symmetry.space_group_name_H-M   'P 1'
#
loop_
_entity.id
_entity.type
_entity.pdbx_description
1 polymer ?
#
loop_
_entity_poly.entity_id
_entity_poly.type
_entity_poly.pdbx_seq_one_letter_code
_entity_poly.pdbx_strand_id
1 'polypeptide(L)'
;MHPVERLRYVARATGYPQSVIVSETARALASYANDPQGLVTACRRMVQRQPGSAPLVWLCARVLCAGDPYAEIRAALEELEGDKTSVELAHSLPDEATIVILGWPELIGAALPRRGDVEVLVVDVHQEGGGLVMQLVDADVNAIDVPLAGLGAAVADADLVLLEASVVAPTEWLGISGSLAAVSVAKAHEVPVWAVAGVGRFLPQRMWEPVRDRIIPDEPWDADDEVVPLSMIDKIVGPTGPQAVADALRRTDCPIATELFKGDVI
;
A
#
# COMPACT_ATOMS: atom_id res chain seq x y z
N MET A 1 19.44 -7.99 -20.50
CA MET A 1 18.30 -8.68 -19.86
C MET A 1 17.08 -8.44 -20.73
N HIS A 2 16.39 -9.49 -21.18
CA HIS A 2 15.21 -9.38 -22.05
C HIS A 2 14.01 -8.80 -21.25
N PRO A 3 13.12 -7.97 -21.83
CA PRO A 3 12.00 -7.35 -21.10
C PRO A 3 11.13 -8.35 -20.32
N VAL A 4 10.87 -9.53 -20.89
CA VAL A 4 10.12 -10.62 -20.25
C VAL A 4 10.87 -11.27 -19.07
N GLU A 5 12.20 -11.30 -19.08
CA GLU A 5 13.02 -11.80 -17.96
C GLU A 5 13.07 -10.80 -16.80
N ARG A 6 13.05 -9.49 -17.11
CA ARG A 6 12.95 -8.43 -16.10
C ARG A 6 11.64 -8.52 -15.32
N LEU A 7 10.53 -8.70 -16.03
CA LEU A 7 9.20 -8.87 -15.43
C LEU A 7 9.12 -10.13 -14.57
N ARG A 8 9.80 -11.23 -14.95
CA ARG A 8 9.85 -12.47 -14.14
C ARG A 8 10.66 -12.33 -12.85
N TYR A 9 11.68 -11.46 -12.85
CA TYR A 9 12.50 -11.20 -11.67
C TYR A 9 11.77 -10.32 -10.64
N VAL A 10 11.17 -9.21 -11.09
CA VAL A 10 10.36 -8.29 -10.25
C VAL A 10 9.16 -9.02 -9.65
N ALA A 11 8.52 -9.90 -10.41
CA ALA A 11 7.35 -10.69 -10.02
C ALA A 11 7.58 -11.79 -8.96
N ARG A 12 8.81 -11.97 -8.44
CA ARG A 12 9.16 -13.00 -7.43
C ARG A 12 9.68 -12.41 -6.12
N ALA A 13 9.83 -11.09 -6.05
CA ALA A 13 10.46 -10.46 -4.91
C ALA A 13 9.40 -10.07 -3.87
N THR A 14 9.04 -11.00 -3.01
CA THR A 14 8.37 -10.71 -1.73
C THR A 14 9.32 -9.82 -0.92
N GLY A 15 8.88 -8.62 -0.52
CA GLY A 15 9.68 -7.64 0.23
C GLY A 15 10.36 -6.52 -0.60
N TYR A 16 10.05 -6.36 -1.89
CA TYR A 16 10.48 -5.17 -2.64
C TYR A 16 9.48 -4.02 -2.49
N PRO A 17 9.94 -2.76 -2.39
CA PRO A 17 9.06 -1.59 -2.37
C PRO A 17 8.10 -1.60 -3.56
N GLN A 18 6.81 -1.35 -3.32
CA GLN A 18 5.79 -1.37 -4.37
C GLN A 18 6.12 -0.33 -5.46
N SER A 19 6.71 0.81 -5.08
CA SER A 19 7.18 1.85 -6.00
C SER A 19 8.18 1.32 -7.04
N VAL A 20 9.08 0.41 -6.65
CA VAL A 20 10.07 -0.20 -7.55
C VAL A 20 9.41 -1.18 -8.52
N ILE A 21 8.51 -2.02 -8.01
CA ILE A 21 7.76 -2.98 -8.84
C ILE A 21 6.94 -2.25 -9.90
N VAL A 22 6.24 -1.19 -9.50
CA VAL A 22 5.37 -0.41 -10.37
C VAL A 22 6.19 0.34 -11.41
N SER A 23 7.29 0.98 -11.02
CA SER A 23 8.13 1.74 -11.95
C SER A 23 8.81 0.86 -13.00
N GLU A 24 9.32 -0.31 -12.61
CA GLU A 24 9.88 -1.27 -13.56
C GLU A 24 8.81 -1.88 -14.47
N THR A 25 7.61 -2.12 -13.94
CA THR A 25 6.48 -2.60 -14.75
C THR A 25 6.03 -1.56 -15.78
N ALA A 26 5.91 -0.29 -15.38
CA ALA A 26 5.57 0.81 -16.27
C ALA A 26 6.57 0.92 -17.45
N ARG A 27 7.87 0.84 -17.16
CA ARG A 27 8.93 0.83 -18.18
C ARG A 27 8.80 -0.36 -19.14
N ALA A 28 8.42 -1.53 -18.64
CA ALA A 28 8.18 -2.69 -19.48
C ALA A 28 6.91 -2.55 -20.35
N LEU A 29 5.82 -2.03 -19.79
CA LEU A 29 4.57 -1.77 -20.53
C LEU A 29 4.76 -0.79 -21.68
N ALA A 30 5.68 0.18 -21.55
CA ALA A 30 5.99 1.13 -22.62
C ALA A 30 6.43 0.45 -23.93
N SER A 31 7.01 -0.75 -23.86
CA SER A 31 7.39 -1.53 -25.05
C SER A 31 6.19 -2.06 -25.85
N TYR A 32 5.00 -2.11 -25.25
CA TYR A 32 3.75 -2.56 -25.86
C TYR A 32 2.84 -1.40 -26.29
N ALA A 33 3.28 -0.13 -26.17
CA ALA A 33 2.42 1.03 -26.42
C ALA A 33 1.81 1.08 -27.84
N ASN A 34 2.47 0.47 -28.83
CA ASN A 34 2.00 0.38 -30.22
C ASN A 34 1.31 -0.96 -30.55
N ASP A 35 1.10 -1.83 -29.55
CA ASP A 35 0.42 -3.12 -29.68
C ASP A 35 -0.72 -3.21 -28.63
N PRO A 36 -1.94 -2.76 -28.97
CA PRO A 36 -3.06 -2.74 -28.02
C PRO A 36 -3.40 -4.12 -27.43
N GLN A 37 -3.27 -5.19 -28.21
CA GLN A 37 -3.58 -6.55 -27.73
C GLN A 37 -2.47 -7.08 -26.82
N GLY A 38 -1.21 -6.83 -27.19
CA GLY A 38 -0.06 -7.11 -26.35
C GLY A 38 -0.11 -6.35 -25.03
N LEU A 39 -0.53 -5.09 -25.06
CA LEU A 39 -0.67 -4.23 -23.88
C LEU A 39 -1.74 -4.77 -22.91
N VAL A 40 -2.94 -5.10 -23.39
CA VAL A 40 -3.98 -5.74 -22.56
C VAL A 40 -3.47 -7.02 -21.92
N THR A 41 -2.81 -7.87 -22.72
CA THR A 41 -2.26 -9.14 -22.23
C THR A 41 -1.17 -8.93 -21.18
N ALA A 42 -0.29 -7.95 -21.38
CA ALA A 42 0.76 -7.61 -20.43
C ALA A 42 0.17 -7.08 -19.12
N CYS A 43 -0.75 -6.11 -19.18
CA CYS A 43 -1.44 -5.55 -18.01
C CYS A 43 -2.15 -6.64 -17.19
N ARG A 44 -2.92 -7.53 -17.83
CA ARG A 44 -3.58 -8.66 -17.14
C ARG A 44 -2.60 -9.54 -16.40
N ARG A 45 -1.50 -9.93 -17.05
CA ARG A 45 -0.48 -10.80 -16.44
C ARG A 45 0.19 -10.14 -15.24
N MET A 46 0.43 -8.84 -15.29
CA MET A 46 1.03 -8.11 -14.17
C MET A 46 0.06 -8.06 -12.98
N VAL A 47 -1.20 -7.68 -13.21
CA VAL A 47 -2.23 -7.64 -12.17
C VAL A 47 -2.51 -9.03 -11.58
N GLN A 48 -2.52 -10.09 -12.41
CA GLN A 48 -2.71 -11.47 -11.93
C GLN A 48 -1.55 -11.93 -11.04
N ARG A 49 -0.34 -11.43 -11.29
CA ARG A 49 0.87 -11.84 -10.59
C ARG A 49 1.07 -11.10 -9.26
N GLN A 50 0.54 -9.89 -9.16
CA GLN A 50 0.68 -8.98 -8.02
C GLN A 50 -0.69 -8.35 -7.70
N PRO A 51 -1.71 -9.16 -7.35
CA PRO A 51 -3.06 -8.65 -7.15
C PRO A 51 -3.13 -7.63 -6.00
N GLY A 52 -2.31 -7.78 -4.95
CA GLY A 52 -2.28 -6.88 -3.79
C GLY A 52 -1.68 -5.49 -4.03
N SER A 53 -1.14 -5.21 -5.21
CA SER A 53 -0.60 -3.88 -5.54
C SER A 53 -1.68 -3.02 -6.22
N ALA A 54 -2.41 -2.20 -5.44
CA ALA A 54 -3.31 -1.21 -6.03
C ALA A 54 -2.61 -0.25 -6.99
N PRO A 55 -1.39 0.28 -6.72
CA PRO A 55 -0.69 1.13 -7.68
C PRO A 55 -0.46 0.47 -9.03
N LEU A 56 -0.24 -0.85 -9.06
CA LEU A 56 -0.12 -1.60 -10.31
C LEU A 56 -1.46 -1.72 -11.04
N VAL A 57 -2.55 -2.02 -10.31
CA VAL A 57 -3.91 -2.04 -10.88
C VAL A 57 -4.28 -0.68 -11.45
N TRP A 58 -4.01 0.40 -10.70
CA TRP A 58 -4.22 1.78 -11.10
C TRP A 58 -3.44 2.15 -12.36
N LEU A 59 -2.14 1.86 -12.41
CA LEU A 59 -1.30 2.09 -13.59
C LEU A 59 -1.86 1.35 -14.80
N CYS A 60 -2.14 0.05 -14.67
CA CYS A 60 -2.66 -0.76 -15.76
C CYS A 60 -4.03 -0.26 -16.24
N ALA A 61 -4.91 0.17 -15.34
CA ALA A 61 -6.23 0.71 -15.68
C ALA A 61 -6.11 2.03 -16.44
N ARG A 62 -5.28 2.96 -15.97
CA ARG A 62 -4.99 4.23 -16.66
C ARG A 62 -4.49 4.00 -18.07
N VAL A 63 -3.48 3.14 -18.21
CA VAL A 63 -2.85 2.84 -19.49
C VAL A 63 -3.82 2.21 -20.50
N LEU A 64 -4.71 1.32 -20.05
CA LEU A 64 -5.72 0.71 -20.93
C LEU A 64 -6.87 1.66 -21.31
N CYS A 65 -7.17 2.65 -20.47
CA CYS A 65 -8.20 3.64 -20.74
C CYS A 65 -7.69 4.87 -21.49
N ALA A 66 -6.37 5.04 -21.65
CA ALA A 66 -5.77 6.18 -22.30
C ALA A 66 -5.81 6.09 -23.83
N GLY A 67 -5.96 7.25 -24.49
CA GLY A 67 -5.80 7.37 -25.94
C GLY A 67 -4.35 7.30 -26.43
N ASP A 68 -3.40 7.65 -25.56
CA ASP A 68 -1.95 7.53 -25.78
C ASP A 68 -1.32 6.79 -24.58
N PRO A 69 -1.13 5.46 -24.66
CA PRO A 69 -0.54 4.67 -23.59
C PRO A 69 0.85 5.12 -23.17
N TYR A 70 1.66 5.66 -24.09
CA TYR A 70 3.03 6.08 -23.78
C TYR A 70 3.06 7.38 -22.98
N ALA A 71 2.21 8.35 -23.37
CA ALA A 71 2.03 9.56 -22.58
C ALA A 71 1.48 9.24 -21.18
N GLU A 72 0.50 8.33 -21.10
CA GLU A 72 -0.10 7.95 -19.83
C GLU A 72 0.88 7.26 -18.87
N ILE A 73 1.72 6.35 -19.37
CA ILE A 73 2.77 5.71 -18.57
C ILE A 73 3.71 6.76 -17.96
N ARG A 74 4.11 7.77 -18.73
CA ARG A 74 4.98 8.85 -18.23
C ARG A 74 4.29 9.68 -17.16
N ALA A 75 3.05 10.09 -17.40
CA ALA A 75 2.27 10.85 -16.42
C ALA A 75 2.07 10.09 -15.10
N ALA A 76 1.72 8.81 -15.18
CA ALA A 76 1.55 7.97 -13.99
C ALA A 76 2.86 7.78 -13.20
N LEU A 77 4.00 7.66 -13.88
CA LEU A 77 5.30 7.61 -13.23
C LEU A 77 5.68 8.94 -12.57
N GLU A 78 5.44 10.07 -13.23
CA GLU A 78 5.67 11.40 -12.66
C GLU A 78 4.82 11.63 -11.40
N GLU A 79 3.57 11.15 -11.38
CA GLU A 79 2.70 11.22 -10.21
C GLU A 79 3.19 10.35 -9.05
N LEU A 80 3.67 9.13 -9.32
CA LEU A 80 4.24 8.24 -8.30
C LEU A 80 5.57 8.77 -7.75
N GLU A 81 6.45 9.28 -8.61
CA GLU A 81 7.73 9.88 -8.21
C GLU A 81 7.52 11.19 -7.43
N GLY A 82 6.44 11.92 -7.75
CA GLY A 82 6.03 13.14 -7.07
C GLY A 82 5.20 12.92 -5.80
N ASP A 83 4.98 11.68 -5.36
CA ASP A 83 4.14 11.36 -4.20
C ASP A 83 4.74 11.94 -2.90
N LYS A 84 4.05 12.92 -2.32
CA LYS A 84 4.45 13.60 -1.08
C LYS A 84 3.95 12.91 0.19
N THR A 85 3.28 11.76 0.12
CA THR A 85 2.60 11.15 1.27
C THR A 85 3.50 10.98 2.48
N SER A 86 4.74 10.50 2.30
CA SER A 86 5.69 10.34 3.43
C SER A 86 6.14 11.68 4.01
N VAL A 87 6.24 12.72 3.19
CA VAL A 87 6.57 14.08 3.61
C VAL A 87 5.40 14.67 4.39
N GLU A 88 4.18 14.59 3.86
CA GLU A 88 2.99 15.13 4.51
C GLU A 88 2.64 14.37 5.81
N LEU A 89 2.89 13.06 5.84
CA LEU A 89 2.77 12.25 7.05
C LEU A 89 3.70 12.79 8.14
N ALA A 90 5.00 12.93 7.85
CA ALA A 90 5.98 13.42 8.82
C ALA A 90 5.63 14.81 9.38
N HIS A 91 5.12 15.73 8.56
CA HIS A 91 4.69 17.05 9.04
C HIS A 91 3.46 17.01 9.96
N SER A 92 2.68 15.93 9.87
CA SER A 92 1.39 15.81 10.56
C SER A 92 1.45 14.96 11.82
N LEU A 93 2.57 14.24 12.05
CA LEU A 93 2.72 13.42 13.25
C LEU A 93 2.69 14.29 14.52
N PRO A 94 2.03 13.84 15.59
CA PRO A 94 2.08 14.54 16.87
C PRO A 94 3.51 14.56 17.42
N ASP A 95 3.84 15.62 18.16
CA ASP A 95 5.13 15.75 18.82
C ASP A 95 5.27 14.74 19.96
N GLU A 96 6.48 14.20 20.15
CA GLU A 96 6.83 13.27 21.24
C GLU A 96 5.96 11.99 21.32
N ALA A 97 5.29 11.61 20.22
CA ALA A 97 4.35 10.49 20.22
C ALA A 97 5.04 9.11 20.19
N THR A 98 4.46 8.16 20.92
CA THR A 98 4.69 6.72 20.74
C THR A 98 3.76 6.19 19.66
N ILE A 99 4.34 5.68 18.58
CA ILE A 99 3.65 5.26 17.36
C ILE A 99 3.78 3.76 17.17
N VAL A 100 2.67 3.05 16.97
CA VAL A 100 2.67 1.65 16.55
C VAL A 100 2.55 1.53 15.04
N ILE A 101 3.39 0.67 14.46
CA ILE A 101 3.33 0.26 13.05
C ILE A 101 3.44 -1.26 12.95
N LEU A 102 3.00 -1.83 11.83
CA LEU A 102 3.04 -3.28 11.58
C LEU A 102 3.93 -3.61 10.37
N GLY A 103 4.83 -4.58 10.54
CA GLY A 103 5.70 -5.09 9.46
C GLY A 103 6.67 -4.02 8.93
N TRP A 104 6.80 -3.96 7.60
CA TRP A 104 7.67 -3.00 6.91
C TRP A 104 6.89 -2.07 5.96
N PRO A 105 6.17 -1.07 6.49
CA PRO A 105 5.43 -0.12 5.66
C PRO A 105 6.37 0.86 4.95
N GLU A 106 6.27 0.97 3.63
CA GLU A 106 7.20 1.73 2.78
C GLU A 106 7.10 3.25 3.02
N LEU A 107 5.89 3.81 2.96
CA LEU A 107 5.61 5.24 3.10
C LEU A 107 5.77 5.70 4.54
N ILE A 108 5.33 4.88 5.51
CA ILE A 108 5.51 5.18 6.93
C ILE A 108 7.00 5.10 7.30
N GLY A 109 7.69 4.02 6.92
CA GLY A 109 9.12 3.85 7.17
C GLY A 109 9.96 4.96 6.51
N ALA A 110 9.52 5.48 5.36
CA ALA A 110 10.13 6.66 4.76
C ALA A 110 9.85 7.95 5.57
N ALA A 111 8.65 8.12 6.15
CA ALA A 111 8.29 9.33 6.89
C ALA A 111 9.05 9.48 8.22
N LEU A 112 9.20 8.40 8.97
CA LEU A 112 9.70 8.42 10.35
C LEU A 112 11.09 9.06 10.54
N PRO A 113 12.11 8.81 9.70
CA PRO A 113 13.42 9.47 9.79
C PRO A 113 13.41 11.00 9.69
N ARG A 114 12.29 11.61 9.28
CA ARG A 114 12.12 13.07 9.24
C ARG A 114 11.73 13.64 10.60
N ARG A 115 11.40 12.79 11.57
CA ARG A 115 11.09 13.12 12.96
C ARG A 115 12.24 12.71 13.86
N GLY A 116 12.58 13.59 14.81
CA GLY A 116 13.65 13.34 15.80
C GLY A 116 13.14 13.16 17.21
N ASP A 117 11.82 13.04 17.39
CA ASP A 117 11.14 13.12 18.68
C ASP A 117 10.13 11.99 18.91
N VAL A 118 9.86 11.14 17.93
CA VAL A 118 8.89 10.04 18.05
C VAL A 118 9.57 8.75 18.50
N GLU A 119 8.83 7.94 19.26
CA GLU A 119 9.18 6.54 19.54
C GLU A 119 8.33 5.62 18.66
N VAL A 120 8.92 4.58 18.10
CA VAL A 120 8.25 3.68 17.15
C VAL A 120 8.26 2.26 17.66
N LEU A 121 7.08 1.71 17.92
CA LEU A 121 6.86 0.30 18.24
C LEU A 121 6.55 -0.45 16.93
N VAL A 122 7.53 -1.18 16.42
CA VAL A 122 7.40 -1.97 15.18
C VAL A 122 6.93 -3.36 15.54
N VAL A 123 5.65 -3.65 15.31
CA VAL A 123 5.12 -5.01 15.48
C VAL A 123 5.66 -5.88 14.35
N ASP A 124 6.41 -6.92 14.71
CA ASP A 124 7.01 -7.86 13.78
C ASP A 124 5.96 -8.79 13.17
N VAL A 125 5.61 -8.49 11.93
CA VAL A 125 4.73 -9.28 11.07
C VAL A 125 5.58 -9.92 9.98
N HIS A 126 5.37 -11.20 9.71
CA HIS A 126 6.14 -12.02 8.76
C HIS A 126 7.67 -12.07 8.98
N GLN A 127 8.17 -11.72 10.18
CA GLN A 127 9.61 -11.71 10.50
C GLN A 127 10.41 -10.66 9.71
N GLU A 128 9.76 -9.54 9.36
CA GLU A 128 10.35 -8.43 8.62
C GLU A 128 10.65 -7.20 9.50
N GLY A 129 10.05 -7.12 10.70
CA GLY A 129 10.11 -5.93 11.58
C GLY A 129 11.52 -5.56 12.02
N GLY A 130 12.34 -6.55 12.37
CA GLY A 130 13.71 -6.32 12.84
C GLY A 130 14.61 -5.61 11.81
N GLY A 131 14.38 -5.82 10.51
CA GLY A 131 15.12 -5.11 9.46
C GLY A 131 14.76 -3.63 9.39
N LEU A 132 13.48 -3.29 9.52
CA LEU A 132 13.03 -1.91 9.59
C LEU A 132 13.53 -1.22 10.87
N VAL A 133 13.48 -1.89 12.03
CA VAL A 133 14.00 -1.33 13.30
C VAL A 133 15.47 -0.95 13.15
N MET A 134 16.30 -1.83 12.58
CA MET A 134 17.71 -1.52 12.32
C MET A 134 17.86 -0.29 11.42
N GLN A 135 17.08 -0.19 10.34
CA GLN A 135 17.10 0.97 9.44
C GLN A 135 16.67 2.27 10.14
N LEU A 136 15.67 2.22 11.02
CA LEU A 136 15.18 3.37 11.76
C LEU A 136 16.22 3.84 12.81
N VAL A 137 16.82 2.91 13.55
CA VAL A 137 17.88 3.22 14.51
C VAL A 137 19.11 3.82 13.83
N ASP A 138 19.52 3.28 12.68
CA ASP A 138 20.62 3.84 11.87
C ASP A 138 20.31 5.28 11.38
N ALA A 139 19.02 5.62 11.30
CA ALA A 139 18.53 6.95 10.95
C ALA A 139 18.21 7.84 12.18
N ASP A 140 18.66 7.46 13.38
CA ASP A 140 18.46 8.18 14.64
C ASP A 140 16.99 8.27 15.10
N VAL A 141 16.17 7.28 14.72
CA VAL A 141 14.80 7.12 15.21
C VAL A 141 14.78 6.09 16.35
N ASN A 142 14.15 6.42 17.48
CA ASN A 142 13.95 5.47 18.57
C ASN A 142 12.92 4.41 18.15
N ALA A 143 13.38 3.20 17.82
CA ALA A 143 12.53 2.12 17.34
C ALA A 143 12.73 0.84 18.15
N ILE A 144 11.63 0.19 18.50
CA ILE A 144 11.59 -1.03 19.31
C ILE A 144 10.90 -2.13 18.50
N ASP A 145 11.56 -3.29 18.42
CA ASP A 145 10.98 -4.50 17.84
C ASP A 145 10.01 -5.14 18.84
N VAL A 146 8.74 -5.27 18.43
CA VAL A 146 7.66 -5.82 19.24
C VAL A 146 7.19 -7.13 18.62
N PRO A 147 7.26 -8.27 19.32
CA PRO A 147 6.75 -9.53 18.79
C PRO A 147 5.23 -9.44 18.56
N LEU A 148 4.69 -10.17 17.57
CA LEU A 148 3.26 -10.16 17.28
C LEU A 148 2.37 -10.42 18.51
N ALA A 149 2.80 -11.28 19.44
CA ALA A 149 2.10 -11.54 20.70
C ALA A 149 1.96 -10.31 21.62
N GLY A 150 2.81 -9.29 21.44
CA GLY A 150 2.80 -8.02 22.14
C GLY A 150 1.94 -6.93 21.48
N LEU A 151 1.38 -7.19 20.28
CA LEU A 151 0.62 -6.20 19.49
C LEU A 151 -0.43 -5.47 20.33
N GLY A 152 -1.24 -6.20 21.09
CA GLY A 152 -2.31 -5.58 21.89
C GLY A 152 -1.79 -4.65 22.98
N ALA A 153 -0.69 -5.03 23.66
CA ALA A 153 -0.09 -4.20 24.70
C ALA A 153 0.56 -2.95 24.11
N ALA A 154 1.28 -3.10 22.98
CA ALA A 154 1.89 -1.97 22.28
C ALA A 154 0.84 -0.97 21.79
N VAL A 155 -0.24 -1.45 21.17
CA VAL A 155 -1.34 -0.57 20.72
C VAL A 155 -2.01 0.14 21.89
N ALA A 156 -2.24 -0.55 23.02
CA ALA A 156 -2.90 0.04 24.17
C ALA A 156 -2.07 1.13 24.88
N ASP A 157 -0.75 1.13 24.71
CA ASP A 157 0.20 2.08 25.31
C ASP A 157 0.62 3.19 24.34
N ALA A 158 0.19 3.14 23.08
CA ALA A 158 0.57 4.08 22.03
C ALA A 158 -0.33 5.33 21.98
N ASP A 159 0.23 6.42 21.48
CA ASP A 159 -0.52 7.65 21.18
C ASP A 159 -1.18 7.61 19.79
N LEU A 160 -0.65 6.80 18.88
CA LEU A 160 -1.11 6.71 17.50
C LEU A 160 -0.78 5.34 16.88
N VAL A 161 -1.73 4.77 16.15
CA VAL A 161 -1.47 3.63 15.26
C VAL A 161 -1.42 4.12 13.81
N LEU A 162 -0.30 3.87 13.13
CA LEU A 162 -0.15 4.12 11.70
C LEU A 162 -0.13 2.80 10.95
N LEU A 163 -1.04 2.65 9.99
CA LEU A 163 -1.10 1.46 9.16
C LEU A 163 -1.04 1.83 7.68
N GLU A 164 -0.21 1.13 6.92
CA GLU A 164 -0.07 1.39 5.49
C GLU A 164 -1.02 0.51 4.68
N ALA A 165 -1.85 1.14 3.85
CA ALA A 165 -2.85 0.47 3.06
C ALA A 165 -2.29 0.00 1.73
N SER A 166 -2.25 -1.31 1.48
CA SER A 166 -1.97 -1.86 0.14
C SER A 166 -3.05 -1.45 -0.86
N VAL A 167 -4.30 -1.35 -0.41
CA VAL A 167 -5.46 -0.88 -1.19
C VAL A 167 -6.41 -0.08 -0.30
N VAL A 168 -7.00 1.00 -0.83
CA VAL A 168 -8.15 1.70 -0.25
C VAL A 168 -9.34 1.55 -1.18
N ALA A 169 -10.41 0.91 -0.72
CA ALA A 169 -11.66 0.74 -1.44
C ALA A 169 -12.79 1.59 -0.78
N PRO A 170 -14.00 1.67 -1.34
CA PRO A 170 -15.04 2.56 -0.82
C PRO A 170 -15.51 2.28 0.62
N THR A 171 -15.41 1.03 1.10
CA THR A 171 -15.91 0.63 2.43
C THR A 171 -14.85 -0.03 3.31
N GLU A 172 -13.74 -0.44 2.73
CA GLU A 172 -12.70 -1.22 3.39
C GLU A 172 -11.33 -0.86 2.81
N TRP A 173 -10.28 -1.22 3.52
CA TRP A 173 -8.92 -1.11 3.05
C TRP A 173 -8.19 -2.42 3.32
N LEU A 174 -7.14 -2.67 2.56
CA LEU A 174 -6.30 -3.85 2.68
C LEU A 174 -5.02 -3.47 3.43
N GLY A 175 -4.84 -4.03 4.62
CA GLY A 175 -3.60 -3.91 5.40
C GLY A 175 -2.87 -5.23 5.45
N ILE A 176 -1.67 -5.23 6.03
CA ILE A 176 -0.94 -6.46 6.35
C ILE A 176 -1.64 -7.23 7.47
N SER A 177 -1.40 -8.54 7.56
CA SER A 177 -1.92 -9.38 8.64
C SER A 177 -1.70 -8.76 10.04
N GLY A 178 -2.74 -8.81 10.87
CA GLY A 178 -2.76 -8.17 12.20
C GLY A 178 -3.27 -6.74 12.21
N SER A 179 -3.51 -6.12 11.04
CA SER A 179 -4.09 -4.78 10.95
C SER A 179 -5.47 -4.72 11.62
N LEU A 180 -6.36 -5.70 11.41
CA LEU A 180 -7.68 -5.70 12.04
C LEU A 180 -7.58 -5.83 13.56
N ALA A 181 -6.64 -6.65 14.05
CA ALA A 181 -6.38 -6.80 15.47
C ALA A 181 -5.88 -5.48 16.07
N ALA A 182 -4.90 -4.83 15.42
CA ALA A 182 -4.36 -3.55 15.87
C ALA A 182 -5.44 -2.48 15.94
N VAL A 183 -6.24 -2.34 14.88
CA VAL A 183 -7.34 -1.37 14.85
C VAL A 183 -8.43 -1.69 15.88
N SER A 184 -8.74 -2.96 16.11
CA SER A 184 -9.73 -3.36 17.12
C SER A 184 -9.28 -3.01 18.53
N VAL A 185 -8.00 -3.22 18.86
CA VAL A 185 -7.42 -2.84 20.16
C VAL A 185 -7.37 -1.32 20.28
N ALA A 186 -6.91 -0.62 19.24
CA ALA A 186 -6.85 0.84 19.24
C ALA A 186 -8.23 1.44 19.53
N LYS A 187 -9.27 0.92 18.87
CA LYS A 187 -10.66 1.32 19.10
C LYS A 187 -11.14 1.05 20.53
N ALA A 188 -10.74 -0.07 21.13
CA ALA A 188 -11.09 -0.41 22.51
C ALA A 188 -10.41 0.50 23.54
N HIS A 189 -9.24 1.06 23.19
CA HIS A 189 -8.43 1.95 24.03
C HIS A 189 -8.52 3.42 23.63
N GLU A 190 -9.39 3.77 22.68
CA GLU A 190 -9.55 5.15 22.15
C GLU A 190 -8.25 5.73 21.57
N VAL A 191 -7.34 4.88 21.09
CA VAL A 191 -6.11 5.28 20.39
C VAL A 191 -6.45 5.60 18.94
N PRO A 192 -6.07 6.78 18.42
CA PRO A 192 -6.36 7.14 17.04
C PRO A 192 -5.62 6.22 16.04
N VAL A 193 -6.28 5.92 14.94
CA VAL A 193 -5.76 5.09 13.84
C VAL A 193 -5.75 5.88 12.55
N TRP A 194 -4.57 6.07 11.97
CA TRP A 194 -4.44 6.67 10.64
C TRP A 194 -3.99 5.62 9.63
N ALA A 195 -4.74 5.52 8.54
CA ALA A 195 -4.30 4.76 7.37
C ALA A 195 -3.42 5.65 6.48
N VAL A 196 -2.37 5.08 5.90
CA VAL A 196 -1.45 5.78 5.00
C VAL A 196 -1.61 5.19 3.60
N ALA A 197 -1.99 6.03 2.64
CA ALA A 197 -2.32 5.63 1.29
C ALA A 197 -1.80 6.65 0.26
N GLY A 198 -0.72 6.27 -0.40
CA GLY A 198 -0.09 7.07 -1.46
C GLY A 198 -0.86 7.09 -2.78
N VAL A 199 -0.21 7.63 -3.80
CA VAL A 199 -0.71 7.67 -5.18
C VAL A 199 -0.98 6.25 -5.69
N GLY A 200 -2.09 6.10 -6.42
CA GLY A 200 -2.50 4.83 -7.03
C GLY A 200 -3.06 3.79 -6.06
N ARG A 201 -3.21 4.09 -4.76
CA ARG A 201 -3.73 3.12 -3.78
C ARG A 201 -5.27 3.04 -3.69
N PHE A 202 -5.98 3.99 -4.30
CA PHE A 202 -7.44 4.06 -4.25
C PHE A 202 -8.07 3.33 -5.44
N LEU A 203 -8.87 2.29 -5.16
CA LEU A 203 -9.57 1.53 -6.17
C LEU A 203 -11.11 1.71 -6.05
N PRO A 204 -11.84 1.98 -7.15
CA PRO A 204 -13.28 1.94 -7.11
C PRO A 204 -13.77 0.50 -6.91
N GLN A 205 -15.00 0.34 -6.40
CA GLN A 205 -15.57 -0.97 -6.04
C GLN A 205 -15.38 -2.05 -7.11
N ARG A 206 -15.65 -1.71 -8.38
CA ARG A 206 -15.55 -2.65 -9.52
C ARG A 206 -14.13 -3.13 -9.83
N MET A 207 -13.12 -2.41 -9.37
CA MET A 207 -11.71 -2.79 -9.51
C MET A 207 -11.21 -3.50 -8.25
N TRP A 208 -11.80 -3.20 -7.09
CA TRP A 208 -11.45 -3.82 -5.82
C TRP A 208 -12.00 -5.24 -5.66
N GLU A 209 -13.26 -5.50 -5.99
CA GLU A 209 -13.88 -6.83 -5.77
C GLU A 209 -13.05 -7.98 -6.39
N PRO A 210 -12.61 -7.92 -7.67
CA PRO A 210 -11.82 -9.00 -8.25
C PRO A 210 -10.40 -9.11 -7.67
N VAL A 211 -9.89 -8.04 -7.05
CA VAL A 211 -8.60 -8.05 -6.35
C VAL A 211 -8.75 -8.75 -5.01
N ARG A 212 -9.77 -8.37 -4.23
CA ARG A 212 -10.10 -9.00 -2.94
C ARG A 212 -10.29 -10.51 -3.07
N ASP A 213 -11.10 -10.94 -4.04
CA ASP A 213 -11.41 -12.35 -4.28
C ASP A 213 -10.17 -13.20 -4.66
N ARG A 214 -9.06 -12.56 -5.04
CA ARG A 214 -7.80 -13.24 -5.38
C ARG A 214 -6.80 -13.30 -4.23
N ILE A 215 -6.86 -12.35 -3.30
CA ILE A 215 -5.88 -12.21 -2.22
C ILE A 215 -6.40 -12.83 -0.94
N ILE A 216 -7.69 -12.65 -0.67
CA ILE A 216 -8.31 -13.13 0.56
C ILE A 216 -8.86 -14.54 0.31
N PRO A 217 -8.25 -15.59 0.89
CA PRO A 217 -8.74 -16.94 0.79
C PRO A 217 -10.04 -17.13 1.58
N ASP A 218 -10.72 -18.25 1.34
CA ASP A 218 -11.90 -18.67 2.12
C ASP A 218 -11.59 -18.86 3.62
N GLU A 219 -10.32 -19.17 3.92
CA GLU A 219 -9.76 -19.29 5.27
C GLU A 219 -8.90 -18.05 5.59
N PRO A 220 -9.51 -16.90 5.95
CA PRO A 220 -8.83 -15.61 6.03
C PRO A 220 -7.73 -15.54 7.12
N TRP A 221 -7.67 -16.50 8.04
CA TRP A 221 -6.61 -16.58 9.06
C TRP A 221 -5.25 -17.03 8.51
N ASP A 222 -5.21 -17.56 7.28
CA ASP A 222 -3.97 -17.93 6.59
C ASP A 222 -3.49 -16.85 5.60
N ALA A 223 -4.18 -15.70 5.57
CA ALA A 223 -3.87 -14.61 4.64
C ALA A 223 -2.72 -13.73 5.12
N ASP A 224 -1.82 -13.35 4.21
CA ASP A 224 -0.75 -12.37 4.49
C ASP A 224 -1.30 -10.94 4.57
N ASP A 225 -2.43 -10.68 3.91
CA ASP A 225 -3.15 -9.40 3.94
C ASP A 225 -4.52 -9.57 4.63
N GLU A 226 -4.98 -8.49 5.25
CA GLU A 226 -6.22 -8.46 6.02
C GLU A 226 -7.13 -7.31 5.59
N VAL A 227 -8.42 -7.60 5.46
CA VAL A 227 -9.45 -6.61 5.12
C VAL A 227 -9.91 -5.93 6.40
N VAL A 228 -9.77 -4.60 6.43
CA VAL A 228 -10.15 -3.79 7.58
C VAL A 228 -11.26 -2.80 7.18
N PRO A 229 -12.37 -2.73 7.94
CA PRO A 229 -13.44 -1.77 7.65
C PRO A 229 -12.96 -0.32 7.78
N LEU A 230 -13.28 0.54 6.80
CA LEU A 230 -12.93 1.96 6.86
C LEU A 230 -13.57 2.70 8.04
N SER A 231 -14.68 2.17 8.58
CA SER A 231 -15.33 2.71 9.78
C SER A 231 -14.50 2.59 11.06
N MET A 232 -13.34 1.92 10.99
CA MET A 232 -12.41 1.83 12.10
C MET A 232 -11.16 2.72 11.92
N ILE A 233 -11.12 3.53 10.85
CA ILE A 233 -10.02 4.45 10.55
C ILE A 233 -10.47 5.88 10.81
N ASP A 234 -9.67 6.67 11.51
CA ASP A 234 -9.99 8.06 11.83
C ASP A 234 -9.63 9.01 10.68
N LYS A 235 -8.44 8.80 10.09
CA LYS A 235 -7.92 9.62 9.00
C LYS A 235 -7.19 8.77 7.97
N ILE A 236 -7.19 9.27 6.74
CA ILE A 236 -6.31 8.75 5.68
C ILE A 236 -5.29 9.83 5.36
N VAL A 237 -4.01 9.47 5.44
CA VAL A 237 -2.88 10.31 5.04
C VAL A 237 -2.47 9.97 3.63
N GLY A 238 -2.47 10.98 2.75
CA GLY A 238 -2.00 10.85 1.37
C GLY A 238 -1.12 12.04 0.96
N PRO A 239 -0.97 12.31 -0.35
CA PRO A 239 -0.08 13.34 -0.89
C PRO A 239 -0.47 14.78 -0.54
N THR A 240 -1.67 14.98 0.04
CA THR A 240 -2.18 16.28 0.49
C THR A 240 -2.35 16.34 2.01
N GLY A 241 -1.71 15.42 2.74
CA GLY A 241 -1.80 15.31 4.19
C GLY A 241 -3.00 14.52 4.70
N PRO A 242 -3.22 14.54 6.03
CA PRO A 242 -4.28 13.80 6.69
C PRO A 242 -5.65 14.39 6.37
N GLN A 243 -6.58 13.54 5.93
CA GLN A 243 -7.96 13.91 5.62
C GLN A 243 -8.94 13.01 6.36
N ALA A 244 -10.15 13.51 6.59
CA ALA A 244 -11.26 12.65 6.98
C ALA A 244 -11.51 11.60 5.88
N VAL A 245 -11.90 10.39 6.26
CA VAL A 245 -12.08 9.25 5.34
C VAL A 245 -12.96 9.62 4.14
N ALA A 246 -14.09 10.29 4.39
CA ALA A 246 -15.02 10.69 3.34
C ALA A 246 -14.42 11.66 2.31
N ASP A 247 -13.51 12.53 2.73
CA ASP A 247 -12.85 13.48 1.83
C ASP A 247 -11.72 12.82 1.05
N ALA A 248 -10.96 11.93 1.70
CA ALA A 248 -9.91 11.14 1.05
C ALA A 248 -10.48 10.27 -0.09
N LEU A 249 -11.64 9.62 0.12
CA LEU A 249 -12.27 8.76 -0.89
C LEU A 249 -12.66 9.50 -2.19
N ARG A 250 -12.85 10.83 -2.14
CA ARG A 250 -13.14 11.64 -3.33
C ARG A 250 -11.98 11.70 -4.32
N ARG A 251 -10.77 11.32 -3.89
CA ARG A 251 -9.56 11.27 -4.72
C ARG A 251 -9.43 10.00 -5.55
N THR A 252 -10.40 9.08 -5.49
CA THR A 252 -10.37 7.86 -6.30
C THR A 252 -10.30 8.21 -7.79
N ASP A 253 -9.15 7.94 -8.38
CA ASP A 253 -8.77 8.34 -9.75
C ASP A 253 -8.50 7.11 -10.66
N CYS A 254 -8.50 5.90 -10.10
CA CYS A 254 -8.37 4.66 -10.85
C CYS A 254 -9.56 4.47 -11.81
N PRO A 255 -9.33 4.39 -13.14
CA PRO A 255 -10.38 4.12 -14.11
C PRO A 255 -10.96 2.72 -13.98
N ILE A 256 -12.20 2.53 -14.43
CA ILE A 256 -12.83 1.21 -14.47
C ILE A 256 -12.40 0.46 -15.73
N ALA A 257 -11.41 -0.42 -15.60
CA ALA A 257 -10.89 -1.28 -16.66
C ALA A 257 -11.13 -2.77 -16.33
N THR A 258 -12.40 -3.22 -16.43
CA THR A 258 -12.79 -4.60 -16.07
C THR A 258 -12.05 -5.68 -16.88
N GLU A 259 -11.52 -5.31 -18.05
CA GLU A 259 -10.67 -6.14 -18.89
C GLU A 259 -9.45 -6.66 -18.14
N LEU A 260 -8.93 -5.97 -17.12
CA LEU A 260 -7.80 -6.44 -16.31
C LEU A 260 -8.08 -7.76 -15.59
N PHE A 261 -9.35 -8.07 -15.37
CA PHE A 261 -9.79 -9.24 -14.62
C PHE A 261 -10.46 -10.31 -15.50
N LYS A 262 -10.56 -10.07 -16.82
CA LYS A 262 -11.09 -11.04 -17.79
C LYS A 262 -10.04 -12.10 -18.13
N GLY A 263 -10.29 -13.35 -17.72
CA GLY A 263 -9.59 -14.58 -18.14
C GLY A 263 -8.26 -14.89 -17.42
N ASP A 264 -7.85 -16.14 -17.23
CA ASP A 264 -8.40 -17.41 -17.75
C ASP A 264 -8.94 -18.31 -16.62
N VAL A 265 -10.10 -18.96 -16.84
CA VAL A 265 -10.37 -20.23 -16.14
C VAL A 265 -9.22 -21.16 -16.51
N ILE A 266 -8.55 -21.69 -15.50
CA ILE A 266 -7.40 -22.61 -15.58
C ILE A 266 -7.56 -23.62 -16.71
#